data_AF-A0A2D7U5E5-F1
#
_entry.id   AF-A0A2D7U5E5-F1
#
_cell.length_a   1.000
_cell.length_b   1.000
_cell.length_c   1.000
_cell.angle_alpha   90.00
_cell.angle_beta   90.00
_cell.angle_gamma   90.00
#
_symmetry.space_group_name_H-M   'P 1'
#
loop_
_entity.id
_entity.type
_entity.pdbx_description
1 polymer ?
#
loop_
_entity_poly.entity_id
_entity_poly.type
_entity_poly.pdbx_seq_one_letter_code
_entity_poly.pdbx_strand_id
1 'polypeptide(L)'
;FVDVRLFHFWKERTNGKALWLRNNGSTLVSQLVDTSAVVLISHYAAHVLPIRAGEAVLPQLGAFIASGYLFKALAAFADTLPFIWLTAWLRDWLEIQGDGKEIMP
;
A
#
# COMPACT_ATOMS: atom_id res chain seq x y z
N PHE A 1 -6.05 7.63 -10.34
CA PHE A 1 -6.12 9.01 -9.82
C PHE A 1 -6.08 9.14 -8.30
N VAL A 2 -6.44 8.10 -7.51
CA VAL A 2 -6.35 8.13 -6.04
C VAL A 2 -4.90 8.24 -5.56
N ASP A 3 -4.01 7.40 -6.09
CA ASP A 3 -2.58 7.38 -5.79
C ASP A 3 -1.91 8.76 -5.93
N VAL A 4 -2.12 9.44 -7.06
CA VAL A 4 -1.53 10.75 -7.36
C VAL A 4 -1.98 11.85 -6.39
N ARG A 5 -3.25 11.82 -5.95
CA ARG A 5 -3.76 12.77 -4.93
C ARG A 5 -3.16 12.50 -3.57
N LEU A 6 -3.03 11.23 -3.18
CA LEU A 6 -2.36 10.85 -1.94
C LEU A 6 -0.88 11.24 -1.97
N PHE A 7 -0.20 11.00 -3.10
CA PHE A 7 1.18 11.41 -3.27
C PHE A 7 1.39 12.91 -3.04
N HIS A 8 0.51 13.76 -3.61
CA HIS A 8 0.56 15.21 -3.41
C HIS A 8 0.20 15.62 -1.98
N PHE A 9 -0.81 14.98 -1.38
CA PHE A 9 -1.19 15.20 0.03
C PHE A 9 -0.01 14.92 0.97
N TRP A 10 0.67 13.78 0.80
CA TRP A 10 1.84 13.42 1.59
C TRP A 10 3.05 14.32 1.28
N LYS A 11 3.21 14.78 0.03
CA LYS A 11 4.26 15.74 -0.35
C LYS A 11 4.12 17.08 0.39
N GLU A 12 2.90 17.63 0.45
CA GLU A 12 2.60 18.87 1.19
C GLU A 12 2.78 18.69 2.70
N ARG A 13 2.36 17.55 3.26
CA ARG A 13 2.51 17.27 4.69
C ARG A 13 3.94 17.00 5.14
N THR A 14 4.77 16.41 4.28
CA THR A 14 6.16 16.04 4.61
C THR A 14 7.18 17.07 4.15
N ASN A 15 6.75 18.23 3.61
CA ASN A 15 7.63 19.26 3.05
C ASN A 15 8.66 18.71 2.06
N GLY A 16 8.30 17.68 1.28
CA GLY A 16 9.25 17.06 0.36
C GLY A 16 10.23 16.08 1.00
N LYS A 17 10.36 16.01 2.33
CA LYS A 17 11.46 15.29 3.00
C LYS A 17 11.32 13.77 3.11
N ALA A 18 10.12 13.20 2.98
CA ALA A 18 9.90 11.74 3.10
C ALA A 18 9.34 11.16 1.80
N LEU A 19 10.22 10.90 0.82
CA LEU A 19 9.86 10.32 -0.48
C LEU A 19 9.41 8.87 -0.31
N TRP A 20 10.05 8.13 0.61
CA TRP A 20 9.70 6.76 0.94
C TRP A 20 8.27 6.62 1.45
N LEU A 21 7.90 7.46 2.44
CA LEU A 21 6.59 7.42 3.09
C LEU A 21 5.47 7.72 2.10
N ARG A 22 5.67 8.71 1.21
CA ARG A 22 4.64 9.05 0.22
C ARG A 22 4.48 7.97 -0.85
N ASN A 23 5.56 7.32 -1.29
CA ASN A 23 5.50 6.31 -2.36
C ASN A 23 4.86 5.00 -1.86
N ASN A 24 5.27 4.53 -0.68
CA ASN A 24 4.68 3.33 -0.08
C ASN A 24 3.27 3.61 0.46
N GLY A 25 3.05 4.78 1.08
CA GLY A 25 1.76 5.17 1.61
C GLY A 25 0.70 5.33 0.52
N SER A 26 1.03 5.97 -0.60
CA SER A 26 0.08 6.11 -1.72
C SER A 26 -0.25 4.75 -2.36
N THR A 27 0.75 3.87 -2.47
CA THR A 27 0.58 2.50 -2.96
C THR A 27 -0.35 1.69 -2.04
N LEU A 28 -0.10 1.68 -0.73
CA LEU A 28 -0.92 0.96 0.24
C LEU A 28 -2.37 1.46 0.23
N VAL A 29 -2.60 2.77 0.27
CA VAL A 29 -3.95 3.31 0.26
C VAL A 29 -4.66 3.02 -1.07
N SER A 30 -3.95 3.07 -2.20
CA SER A 30 -4.53 2.72 -3.51
C SER A 30 -4.90 1.24 -3.58
N GLN A 31 -4.09 0.35 -3.02
CA GLN A 31 -4.39 -1.08 -2.93
C GLN A 31 -5.60 -1.36 -2.01
N LEU A 32 -5.78 -0.58 -0.93
CA LEU A 32 -6.96 -0.68 -0.08
C LEU A 32 -8.23 -0.31 -0.85
N VAL A 33 -8.20 0.80 -1.59
CA VAL A 33 -9.35 1.24 -2.41
C VAL A 33 -9.65 0.24 -3.52
N ASP A 34 -8.63 -0.27 -4.21
CA ASP A 34 -8.74 -1.29 -5.25
C ASP A 34 -9.36 -2.59 -4.72
N THR A 35 -8.79 -3.16 -3.66
CA THR A 35 -9.30 -4.39 -3.04
C THR A 35 -10.73 -4.21 -2.51
N SER A 36 -11.03 -3.06 -1.92
CA SER A 36 -12.40 -2.74 -1.48
C SER A 36 -13.38 -2.69 -2.65
N ALA A 37 -13.00 -2.02 -3.76
CA ALA A 37 -13.83 -1.94 -4.95
C ALA A 37 -14.07 -3.33 -5.56
N VAL A 38 -13.03 -4.16 -5.68
CA VAL A 38 -13.14 -5.53 -6.20
C VAL A 38 -14.09 -6.36 -5.33
N VAL A 39 -13.92 -6.37 -4.00
CA VAL A 39 -14.79 -7.15 -3.10
C VAL A 39 -16.24 -6.66 -3.17
N LEU A 40 -16.46 -5.35 -3.16
CA LEU A 40 -17.82 -4.79 -3.23
C LEU A 40 -18.48 -5.10 -4.59
N ILE A 41 -17.77 -4.94 -5.71
CA ILE A 41 -18.29 -5.26 -7.04
C ILE A 41 -18.57 -6.76 -7.17
N SER A 42 -17.64 -7.63 -6.75
CA SER A 42 -17.84 -9.08 -6.77
C SER A 42 -19.04 -9.51 -5.94
N HIS A 43 -19.36 -8.78 -4.87
CA HIS A 43 -20.51 -9.07 -4.04
C HIS A 43 -21.81 -8.58 -4.68
N TYR A 44 -21.91 -7.28 -4.97
CA TYR A 44 -23.17 -6.66 -5.41
C TYR A 44 -23.48 -6.88 -6.89
N ALA A 45 -22.47 -6.90 -7.76
CA ALA A 45 -22.68 -7.03 -9.20
C ALA A 45 -22.64 -8.49 -9.67
N ALA A 46 -21.78 -9.31 -9.07
CA ALA A 46 -21.52 -10.66 -9.57
C ALA A 46 -22.09 -11.77 -8.67
N HIS A 47 -22.40 -11.50 -7.39
CA HIS A 47 -22.85 -12.50 -6.39
C HIS A 47 -21.95 -13.74 -6.29
N VAL A 48 -20.65 -13.60 -6.63
CA VAL A 48 -19.69 -14.73 -6.70
C VAL A 48 -19.04 -15.00 -5.34
N LEU A 49 -19.10 -14.04 -4.42
CA LEU A 49 -18.46 -14.19 -3.11
C LEU A 49 -19.19 -15.24 -2.24
N PRO A 50 -18.46 -16.22 -1.67
CA PRO A 50 -19.04 -17.21 -0.79
C PRO A 50 -19.43 -16.55 0.54
N ILE A 51 -20.68 -16.12 0.64
CA ILE A 51 -21.26 -15.51 1.83
C ILE A 51 -22.19 -16.51 2.50
N ARG A 52 -22.04 -16.65 3.81
CA ARG A 52 -22.89 -17.53 4.61
C ARG A 52 -24.25 -16.89 4.79
N ALA A 53 -25.28 -17.51 4.21
CA ALA A 53 -26.67 -17.13 4.43
C ALA A 53 -27.03 -17.37 5.91
N GLY A 54 -27.20 -16.30 6.68
CA GLY A 54 -27.52 -16.34 8.12
C GLY A 54 -26.59 -15.51 9.00
N GLU A 55 -25.42 -15.10 8.49
CA GLU A 55 -24.51 -14.19 9.18
C GLU A 55 -24.58 -12.77 8.61
N ALA A 56 -24.17 -11.78 9.40
CA ALA A 56 -24.10 -10.40 8.92
C ALA A 56 -23.11 -10.29 7.74
N VAL A 57 -23.52 -9.59 6.67
CA VAL A 57 -22.74 -9.45 5.43
C VAL A 57 -21.53 -8.53 5.61
N LEU A 58 -21.70 -7.45 6.38
CA LEU A 58 -20.66 -6.44 6.62
C LEU A 58 -19.34 -7.01 7.19
N PRO A 59 -19.35 -7.83 8.27
CA PRO A 59 -18.14 -8.47 8.78
C PRO A 59 -17.46 -9.41 7.79
N GLN A 60 -18.25 -10.15 6.99
CA GLN A 60 -17.73 -11.07 5.99
C GLN A 60 -17.01 -10.32 4.85
N LEU A 61 -17.61 -9.26 4.32
CA LEU A 61 -16.97 -8.39 3.33
C LEU A 61 -15.72 -7.71 3.90
N GLY A 62 -15.80 -7.23 5.15
CA GLY A 62 -14.65 -6.69 5.86
C GLY A 62 -13.50 -7.68 5.96
N ALA A 63 -13.78 -8.96 6.25
CA ALA A 63 -12.77 -10.01 6.29
C ALA A 63 -12.14 -10.30 4.92
N PHE A 64 -12.92 -10.28 3.83
CA PHE A 64 -12.38 -10.43 2.46
C PHE A 64 -11.48 -9.27 2.06
N ILE A 65 -11.90 -8.03 2.33
CA ILE A 65 -11.09 -6.84 2.07
C ILE A 65 -9.82 -6.88 2.93
N ALA A 66 -9.96 -7.13 4.24
CA ALA A 66 -8.84 -7.15 5.16
C ALA A 66 -7.83 -8.24 4.83
N SER A 67 -8.27 -9.46 4.52
CA SER A 67 -7.37 -10.55 4.13
C SER A 67 -6.64 -10.27 2.80
N GLY A 68 -7.37 -9.80 1.78
CA GLY A 68 -6.78 -9.45 0.49
C GLY A 68 -5.81 -8.26 0.59
N TYR A 69 -6.18 -7.23 1.36
CA TYR A 69 -5.33 -6.08 1.63
C TYR A 69 -4.10 -6.46 2.46
N LEU A 70 -4.26 -7.22 3.55
CA LEU A 70 -3.15 -7.63 4.41
C LEU A 70 -2.15 -8.50 3.66
N PHE A 71 -2.62 -9.42 2.82
CA PHE A 71 -1.75 -10.21 1.96
C PHE A 71 -0.94 -9.32 1.01
N LYS A 72 -1.60 -8.40 0.29
CA LYS A 72 -0.92 -7.45 -0.61
C LYS A 72 0.07 -6.55 0.14
N ALA A 73 -0.30 -6.06 1.31
CA ALA A 73 0.55 -5.21 2.14
C ALA A 73 1.78 -5.96 2.65
N LEU A 74 1.61 -7.18 3.16
CA LEU A 74 2.73 -8.02 3.62
C LEU A 74 3.66 -8.40 2.46
N ALA A 75 3.10 -8.76 1.30
CA ALA A 75 3.89 -9.01 0.10
C ALA A 75 4.68 -7.76 -0.31
N ALA A 76 4.03 -6.59 -0.35
CA ALA A 76 4.69 -5.33 -0.64
C ALA A 76 5.80 -5.03 0.37
N PHE A 77 5.59 -5.22 1.67
CA PHE A 77 6.66 -5.04 2.65
C PHE A 77 7.80 -6.04 2.48
N ALA A 78 7.47 -7.32 2.22
CA ALA A 78 8.46 -8.37 1.99
C ALA A 78 9.32 -8.09 0.75
N ASP A 79 8.74 -7.52 -0.30
CA ASP A 79 9.47 -7.13 -1.51
C ASP A 79 10.24 -5.82 -1.31
N THR A 80 9.63 -4.80 -0.69
CA THR A 80 10.21 -3.44 -0.65
C THR A 80 11.31 -3.30 0.42
N LEU A 81 11.19 -3.96 1.57
CA LEU A 81 12.16 -3.87 2.68
C LEU A 81 13.58 -4.34 2.28
N PRO A 82 13.76 -5.48 1.59
CA PRO A 82 15.06 -5.88 1.07
C PRO A 82 15.67 -4.86 0.11
N PHE A 83 14.87 -4.25 -0.78
CA PHE A 83 15.38 -3.24 -1.72
C PHE A 83 15.80 -1.95 -1.01
N ILE A 84 15.09 -1.51 0.03
CA ILE A 84 15.48 -0.34 0.82
C ILE A 84 16.80 -0.61 1.54
N TRP A 85 16.91 -1.78 2.17
CA TRP A 85 18.15 -2.16 2.85
C TRP A 85 19.31 -2.31 1.87
N LEU A 86 19.08 -2.94 0.71
CA LEU A 86 20.07 -3.12 -0.35
C LEU A 86 20.55 -1.77 -0.92
N THR A 87 19.63 -0.84 -1.18
CA THR A 87 19.98 0.50 -1.68
C THR A 87 20.76 1.31 -0.65
N ALA A 88 20.43 1.19 0.65
CA ALA A 88 21.21 1.79 1.73
C ALA A 88 22.64 1.19 1.79
N TRP A 89 22.76 -0.14 1.75
CA TRP A 89 24.05 -0.82 1.77
C TRP A 89 24.93 -0.50 0.56
N LEU A 90 24.37 -0.51 -0.65
CA LEU A 90 25.09 -0.14 -1.88
C LEU A 90 25.58 1.31 -1.84
N ARG A 91 24.79 2.21 -1.26
CA ARG A 91 25.14 3.63 -1.20
C ARG A 91 26.35 3.89 -0.30
N ASP A 92 26.44 3.16 0.82
CA ASP A 92 27.61 3.18 1.70
C ASP A 92 28.82 2.57 1.00
N TRP A 93 28.64 1.48 0.24
CA TRP A 93 29.71 0.83 -0.51
C TRP A 93 30.26 1.67 -1.68
N LEU A 94 29.40 2.46 -2.34
CA LEU A 94 29.76 3.35 -3.46
C LEU A 94 30.23 4.75 -3.05
N GLU A 95 30.31 5.05 -1.74
CA GLU A 95 30.74 6.35 -1.18
C GLU A 95 30.03 7.57 -1.83
N ILE A 96 28.74 7.43 -2.17
CA ILE A 96 28.01 8.47 -2.90
C ILE A 96 27.80 9.69 -1.99
N GLN A 97 28.61 10.73 -2.16
CA GLN A 97 28.44 12.02 -1.47
C GLN A 97 27.32 12.85 -2.12
N GLY A 98 26.21 13.05 -1.40
CA GLY A 98 25.10 13.89 -1.87
C GLY A 98 23.78 13.68 -1.12
N ASP A 99 22.81 14.57 -1.34
CA ASP A 99 21.52 14.59 -0.63
C ASP A 99 20.63 13.40 -1.03
N GLY A 100 20.43 12.47 -0.09
CA GLY A 100 19.59 11.28 -0.24
C GLY A 100 18.81 10.96 1.03
N LYS A 101 18.72 11.93 1.94
CA LYS A 101 18.00 11.81 3.22
C LYS A 101 16.51 11.55 3.01
N GLU A 102 15.97 11.89 1.85
CA GLU A 102 14.57 11.67 1.50
C GLU A 102 14.22 10.21 1.14
N ILE A 103 15.26 9.42 0.83
CA ILE A 103 15.17 8.01 0.43
C ILE A 103 15.21 7.08 1.67
N MET A 104 15.81 7.57 2.77
CA MET A 104 15.91 6.83 4.03
C MET A 104 14.58 6.91 4.81
N PRO A 105 14.16 5.80 5.46
CA PRO A 105 12.95 5.74 6.28
C PRO A 105 13.04 6.58 7.57
#